data_AF-A0A091MZ44-F1
#
_entry.id   AF-A0A091MZ44-F1
#
_cell.length_a   1.000
_cell.length_b   1.000
_cell.length_c   1.000
_cell.angle_alpha   90.00
_cell.angle_beta   90.00
_cell.angle_gamma   90.00
#
_symmetry.space_group_name_H-M   'P 1'
#
loop_
_entity.id
_entity.type
_entity.pdbx_description
1 polymer ?
#
loop_
_entity_poly.entity_id
_entity_poly.type
_entity_poly.pdbx_seq_one_letter_code
_entity_poly.pdbx_strand_id
1 'polypeptide(L)'
;QAGNQPFNRAMLFNVGFREAMKDLDWDCLIFHDVDHIPENDRNYYGCGQMPRHFAAKLDKYMYLLPYNEFFGGVSGLTVEQFQKINGFPNAFWGWGGEDDDLWNRVQYAGYSVTRPEGDTGKYKSIPHHHRGEVQFLGRQYALLRKSKERQALDGLNNLNYFPNVTYDALYKNITVNLTPELALVTEY
;
A
#
# COMPACT_ATOMS: atom_id res chain seq x y z
N GLN A 1 -4.57 11.15 6.75
CA GLN A 1 -4.84 10.80 8.17
C GLN A 1 -4.94 12.09 8.96
N ALA A 2 -5.98 12.22 9.78
CA ALA A 2 -6.10 13.28 10.78
C ALA A 2 -5.49 12.81 12.12
N GLY A 3 -5.19 13.76 13.01
CA GLY A 3 -4.61 13.49 14.32
C GLY A 3 -3.07 13.49 14.33
N ASN A 4 -2.50 13.18 15.49
CA ASN A 4 -1.05 13.25 15.75
C ASN A 4 -0.38 11.88 15.91
N GLN A 5 -1.11 10.80 15.61
CA GLN A 5 -0.56 9.44 15.65
C GLN A 5 0.40 9.20 14.47
N PRO A 6 1.35 8.25 14.58
CA PRO A 6 2.23 7.88 13.48
C PRO A 6 1.42 7.56 12.22
N PHE A 7 1.95 7.93 11.05
CA PHE A 7 1.28 7.67 9.79
C PHE A 7 1.14 6.16 9.55
N ASN A 8 -0.04 5.73 9.12
CA ASN A 8 -0.30 4.32 8.77
C ASN A 8 -0.76 4.23 7.31
N ARG A 9 0.22 4.09 6.41
CA ARG A 9 0.01 4.03 4.96
C ARG A 9 -0.88 2.86 4.55
N ALA A 10 -0.58 1.67 5.07
CA ALA A 10 -1.28 0.43 4.76
C ALA A 10 -2.77 0.45 5.17
N MET A 11 -3.07 0.92 6.39
CA MET A 11 -4.45 1.04 6.86
C MET A 11 -5.24 2.08 6.07
N LEU A 12 -4.60 3.19 5.63
CA LEU A 12 -5.25 4.17 4.76
C LEU A 12 -5.62 3.59 3.39
N PHE A 13 -4.80 2.71 2.81
CA PHE A 13 -5.15 2.02 1.57
C PHE A 13 -6.34 1.07 1.75
N ASN A 14 -6.42 0.37 2.89
CA ASN A 14 -7.60 -0.44 3.21
C ASN A 14 -8.87 0.41 3.35
N VAL A 15 -8.78 1.58 3.99
CA VAL A 15 -9.89 2.56 4.06
C VAL A 15 -10.28 3.02 2.65
N GLY A 16 -9.30 3.41 1.84
CA GLY A 16 -9.52 3.85 0.46
C GLY A 16 -10.24 2.79 -0.37
N PHE A 17 -9.83 1.53 -0.25
CA PHE A 17 -10.53 0.41 -0.88
C PHE A 17 -11.99 0.32 -0.42
N ARG A 18 -12.24 0.29 0.90
CA ARG A 18 -13.61 0.15 1.42
C ARG A 18 -14.52 1.29 1.00
N GLU A 19 -14.01 2.53 0.95
CA GLU A 19 -14.81 3.67 0.50
C GLU A 19 -14.99 3.72 -1.01
N ALA A 20 -13.99 3.32 -1.81
CA ALA A 20 -14.10 3.28 -3.27
C ALA A 20 -15.14 2.24 -3.71
N MET A 21 -15.18 1.08 -3.05
CA MET A 21 -16.16 0.02 -3.34
C MET A 21 -17.60 0.40 -2.94
N LYS A 22 -17.83 1.50 -2.20
CA LYS A 22 -19.19 2.01 -1.93
C LYS A 22 -19.72 2.87 -3.09
N ASP A 23 -18.82 3.44 -3.89
CA ASP A 23 -19.20 4.33 -4.98
C ASP A 23 -19.57 3.53 -6.23
N LEU A 24 -18.71 2.58 -6.61
CA LEU A 24 -18.83 1.75 -7.82
C LEU A 24 -18.21 0.37 -7.60
N ASP A 25 -18.66 -0.60 -8.41
CA ASP A 25 -18.06 -1.92 -8.49
C ASP A 25 -16.79 -1.88 -9.36
N TRP A 26 -15.68 -1.49 -8.75
CA TRP A 26 -14.37 -1.45 -9.43
C TRP A 26 -13.81 -2.85 -9.66
N ASP A 27 -13.10 -3.05 -10.77
CA ASP A 27 -12.43 -4.33 -11.07
C ASP A 27 -11.01 -4.41 -10.49
N CYS A 28 -10.31 -3.28 -10.41
CA CYS A 28 -8.95 -3.19 -9.89
C CYS A 28 -8.67 -1.89 -9.17
N LEU A 29 -7.58 -1.93 -8.40
CA LEU A 29 -7.16 -0.91 -7.48
C LEU A 29 -5.69 -0.60 -7.75
N ILE A 30 -5.35 0.69 -7.70
CA ILE A 30 -3.98 1.16 -7.80
C ILE A 30 -3.68 1.96 -6.53
N PHE A 31 -2.74 1.46 -5.75
CA PHE A 31 -2.23 2.08 -4.55
C PHE A 31 -0.99 2.88 -4.92
N HIS A 32 -1.01 4.18 -4.65
CA HIS A 32 -0.07 5.10 -5.26
C HIS A 32 0.39 6.14 -4.26
N ASP A 33 1.70 6.20 -4.03
CA ASP A 33 2.30 7.26 -3.22
C ASP A 33 2.23 8.60 -3.98
N VAL A 34 1.81 9.66 -3.28
CA VAL A 34 1.52 10.96 -3.90
C VAL A 34 2.76 11.64 -4.51
N ASP A 35 3.95 11.21 -4.10
CA ASP A 35 5.23 11.76 -4.47
C ASP A 35 5.94 10.97 -5.60
N HIS A 36 5.28 10.03 -6.26
CA HIS A 36 5.87 9.25 -7.35
C HIS A 36 5.18 9.50 -8.68
N ILE A 37 5.81 10.22 -9.60
CA ILE A 37 5.22 10.56 -10.89
C ILE A 37 5.79 9.66 -11.99
N PRO A 38 4.94 8.96 -12.79
CA PRO A 38 5.42 8.16 -13.91
C PRO A 38 6.07 9.04 -14.98
N GLU A 39 7.22 8.64 -15.48
CA GLU A 39 7.92 9.34 -16.56
C GLU A 39 7.44 8.93 -17.96
N ASN A 40 6.65 7.86 -18.04
CA ASN A 40 6.20 7.27 -19.29
C ASN A 40 4.69 6.94 -19.21
N ASP A 41 3.91 7.56 -20.10
CA ASP A 41 2.46 7.36 -20.21
C ASP A 41 2.07 5.96 -20.73
N ARG A 42 3.04 5.21 -21.29
CA ARG A 42 2.85 3.81 -21.68
C ARG A 42 2.75 2.87 -20.49
N ASN A 43 3.05 3.33 -19.28
CA ASN A 43 2.76 2.56 -18.08
C ASN A 43 1.26 2.62 -17.81
N TYR A 44 0.51 1.69 -18.39
CA TYR A 44 -0.95 1.68 -18.32
C TYR A 44 -1.49 1.42 -16.91
N TYR A 45 -2.17 2.42 -16.32
CA TYR A 45 -2.83 2.35 -15.01
C TYR A 45 -4.21 1.71 -15.10
N GLY A 46 -4.25 0.40 -15.35
CA GLY A 46 -5.49 -0.38 -15.33
C GLY A 46 -5.22 -1.85 -15.02
N CYS A 47 -6.24 -2.69 -15.11
CA CYS A 47 -6.27 -4.05 -14.55
C CYS A 47 -5.39 -5.11 -15.27
N GLY A 48 -4.34 -4.70 -16.00
CA GLY A 48 -3.49 -5.61 -16.77
C GLY A 48 -2.35 -6.22 -15.93
N GLN A 49 -2.22 -7.55 -15.98
CA GLN A 49 -1.10 -8.30 -15.37
C GLN A 49 -1.03 -8.15 -13.84
N MET A 50 -2.17 -8.10 -13.16
CA MET A 50 -2.23 -7.94 -11.71
C MET A 50 -1.93 -9.25 -10.94
N PRO A 51 -1.26 -9.21 -9.78
CA PRO A 51 -0.73 -8.02 -9.09
C PRO A 51 0.46 -7.40 -9.83
N ARG A 52 0.48 -6.07 -9.93
CA ARG A 52 1.47 -5.35 -10.74
C ARG A 52 2.21 -4.31 -9.92
N HIS A 53 3.52 -4.28 -10.04
CA HIS A 53 4.38 -3.26 -9.46
C HIS A 53 4.70 -2.22 -10.53
N PHE A 54 4.08 -1.04 -10.44
CA PHE A 54 4.24 0.02 -11.43
C PHE A 54 5.55 0.78 -11.23
N ALA A 55 5.89 1.15 -9.98
CA ALA A 55 7.08 1.93 -9.64
C ALA A 55 8.36 1.08 -9.53
N ALA A 56 8.63 0.26 -10.56
CA ALA A 56 9.77 -0.65 -10.55
C ALA A 56 11.15 0.03 -10.59
N LYS A 57 11.23 1.26 -11.15
CA LYS A 57 12.47 2.01 -11.31
C LYS A 57 12.28 3.43 -10.81
N LEU A 58 12.67 3.68 -9.56
CA LEU A 58 12.60 5.00 -8.94
C LEU A 58 13.93 5.74 -9.10
N ASP A 59 13.86 7.04 -9.43
CA ASP A 59 15.03 7.93 -9.54
C ASP A 59 15.90 7.95 -8.27
N LYS A 60 15.29 7.91 -7.07
CA LYS A 60 15.98 7.85 -5.78
C LYS A 60 16.88 6.62 -5.62
N TYR A 61 16.61 5.56 -6.38
CA TYR A 61 17.42 4.34 -6.41
C TYR A 61 18.20 4.20 -7.73
N MET A 62 18.49 5.32 -8.40
CA MET A 62 19.18 5.34 -9.70
C MET A 62 18.48 4.49 -10.77
N TYR A 63 17.15 4.39 -10.71
CA TYR A 63 16.33 3.55 -11.59
C TYR A 63 16.65 2.04 -11.50
N LEU A 64 17.23 1.61 -10.39
CA LEU A 64 17.46 0.20 -10.07
C LEU A 64 16.40 -0.25 -9.06
N LEU A 65 15.96 -1.50 -9.21
CA LEU A 65 15.10 -2.14 -8.23
C LEU A 65 15.95 -2.47 -6.98
N PRO A 66 15.59 -1.98 -5.78
CA PRO A 66 16.42 -2.19 -4.59
C PRO A 66 16.62 -3.67 -4.23
N TYR A 67 15.56 -4.47 -4.32
CA TYR A 67 15.54 -5.91 -4.11
C TYR A 67 14.31 -6.53 -4.79
N ASN A 68 14.32 -7.84 -5.02
CA ASN A 68 13.31 -8.51 -5.86
C ASN A 68 11.91 -8.49 -5.27
N GLU A 69 11.79 -8.43 -3.94
CA GLU A 69 10.55 -8.44 -3.18
C GLU A 69 9.95 -7.03 -3.02
N PHE A 70 10.64 -5.99 -3.50
CA PHE A 70 10.19 -4.61 -3.36
C PHE A 70 8.87 -4.38 -4.11
N PHE A 71 7.84 -3.96 -3.36
CA PHE A 71 6.49 -3.72 -3.86
C PHE A 71 5.91 -2.38 -3.38
N GLY A 72 6.79 -1.45 -2.98
CA GLY A 72 6.45 -0.11 -2.52
C GLY A 72 6.22 0.89 -3.66
N GLY A 73 5.88 2.13 -3.29
CA GLY A 73 5.67 3.21 -4.25
C GLY A 73 4.31 3.15 -4.94
N VAL A 74 4.23 2.43 -6.06
CA VAL A 74 3.00 2.28 -6.84
C VAL A 74 2.77 0.82 -7.19
N SER A 75 1.71 0.25 -6.66
CA SER A 75 1.31 -1.14 -6.84
C SER A 75 -0.17 -1.24 -7.17
N GLY A 76 -0.58 -2.31 -7.85
CA GLY A 76 -1.99 -2.57 -8.12
C GLY A 76 -2.34 -4.03 -8.00
N LEU A 77 -3.62 -4.25 -7.69
CA LEU A 77 -4.23 -5.56 -7.54
C LEU A 77 -5.65 -5.50 -8.11
N THR A 78 -6.17 -6.65 -8.56
CA THR A 78 -7.62 -6.77 -8.78
C THR A 78 -8.36 -6.76 -7.45
N VAL A 79 -9.65 -6.39 -7.47
CA VAL A 79 -10.49 -6.44 -6.26
C VAL A 79 -10.55 -7.86 -5.69
N GLU A 80 -10.65 -8.88 -6.53
CA GLU A 80 -10.63 -10.28 -6.11
C GLU A 80 -9.32 -10.64 -5.40
N GLN A 81 -8.17 -10.31 -5.98
CA GLN A 81 -6.86 -10.56 -5.37
C GLN A 81 -6.73 -9.83 -4.04
N PHE A 82 -7.14 -8.57 -3.99
CA PHE A 82 -7.04 -7.73 -2.79
C PHE A 82 -7.92 -8.27 -1.66
N GLN A 83 -9.14 -8.70 -1.95
CA GLN A 83 -10.02 -9.36 -0.98
C GLN A 83 -9.45 -10.70 -0.51
N LYS A 84 -8.93 -11.52 -1.43
CA LYS A 84 -8.37 -12.85 -1.12
C LYS A 84 -7.17 -12.77 -0.18
N ILE A 85 -6.33 -11.75 -0.30
CA ILE A 85 -5.17 -11.54 0.58
C ILE A 85 -5.53 -10.86 1.91
N ASN A 86 -6.81 -10.56 2.17
CA ASN A 86 -7.28 -9.74 3.28
C ASN A 86 -6.70 -8.31 3.27
N GLY A 87 -6.43 -7.75 2.10
CA GLY A 87 -5.83 -6.42 1.92
C GLY A 87 -4.47 -6.22 2.61
N PHE A 88 -4.15 -4.96 2.91
CA PHE A 88 -2.92 -4.55 3.59
C PHE A 88 -2.95 -4.84 5.10
N PRO A 89 -1.81 -4.94 5.79
CA PRO A 89 -1.76 -5.05 7.24
C PRO A 89 -2.10 -3.73 7.96
N ASN A 90 -2.92 -3.73 9.01
CA ASN A 90 -3.22 -2.51 9.76
C ASN A 90 -2.22 -2.23 10.89
N ALA A 91 -1.36 -3.19 11.28
CA ALA A 91 -0.46 -3.00 12.43
C ALA A 91 0.84 -2.20 12.13
N PHE A 92 1.08 -1.78 10.89
CA PHE A 92 2.28 -1.02 10.53
C PHE A 92 2.07 0.48 10.78
N TRP A 93 2.50 0.92 11.96
CA TRP A 93 2.48 2.32 12.37
C TRP A 93 3.88 2.92 12.24
N GLY A 94 4.02 3.97 11.42
CA GLY A 94 5.31 4.53 11.04
C GLY A 94 5.81 3.96 9.70
N TRP A 95 7.11 4.14 9.43
CA TRP A 95 7.68 3.88 8.11
C TRP A 95 8.34 2.51 8.00
N GLY A 96 7.94 1.76 6.97
CA GLY A 96 8.64 0.60 6.43
C GLY A 96 7.97 -0.75 6.71
N GLY A 97 8.20 -1.69 5.80
CA GLY A 97 7.88 -3.11 5.94
C GLY A 97 6.43 -3.47 5.62
N GLU A 98 5.53 -2.51 5.43
CA GLU A 98 4.14 -2.80 5.07
C GLU A 98 3.98 -3.22 3.60
N ASP A 99 4.84 -2.72 2.73
CA ASP A 99 4.97 -3.09 1.33
C ASP A 99 5.60 -4.48 1.16
N ASP A 100 6.60 -4.80 1.96
CA ASP A 100 7.17 -6.16 2.05
C ASP A 100 6.13 -7.17 2.59
N ASP A 101 5.29 -6.77 3.56
CA ASP A 101 4.20 -7.60 4.06
C ASP A 101 3.15 -7.85 2.96
N LEU A 102 2.81 -6.83 2.16
CA LEU A 102 1.94 -6.99 1.00
C LEU A 102 2.54 -7.98 -0.02
N TRP A 103 3.83 -7.87 -0.32
CA TRP A 103 4.51 -8.83 -1.21
C TRP A 103 4.35 -10.26 -0.68
N ASN A 104 4.64 -10.49 0.60
CA ASN A 104 4.50 -11.79 1.24
C ASN A 104 3.08 -12.33 1.15
N ARG A 105 2.07 -11.50 1.44
CA ARG A 105 0.64 -11.86 1.34
C ARG A 105 0.24 -12.29 -0.07
N VAL A 106 0.74 -11.57 -1.08
CA VAL A 106 0.52 -11.88 -2.50
C VAL A 106 1.16 -13.22 -2.86
N GLN A 107 2.39 -13.47 -2.42
CA GLN A 107 3.09 -14.74 -2.64
C GLN A 107 2.37 -15.90 -1.93
N TYR A 108 1.92 -15.73 -0.69
CA TYR A 108 1.18 -16.76 0.06
C TYR A 108 -0.17 -17.12 -0.56
N ALA A 109 -0.80 -16.18 -1.26
CA ALA A 109 -2.02 -16.44 -2.02
C ALA A 109 -1.78 -17.09 -3.40
N GLY A 110 -0.52 -17.34 -3.76
CA GLY A 110 -0.11 -18.02 -4.99
C GLY A 110 -0.03 -17.11 -6.22
N TYR A 111 0.05 -15.80 -6.04
CA TYR A 111 0.16 -14.84 -7.14
C TYR A 111 1.61 -14.41 -7.38
N SER A 112 1.96 -14.17 -8.64
CA SER A 112 3.25 -13.60 -9.03
C SER A 112 3.10 -12.14 -9.37
N VAL A 113 4.00 -11.29 -8.86
CA VAL A 113 4.00 -9.87 -9.15
C VAL A 113 4.64 -9.62 -10.51
N THR A 114 3.95 -8.89 -11.37
CA THR A 114 4.48 -8.46 -12.67
C THR A 114 5.06 -7.05 -12.59
N ARG A 115 5.99 -6.74 -13.50
CA ARG A 115 6.65 -5.44 -13.59
C ARG A 115 6.67 -4.95 -15.04
N PRO A 116 6.54 -3.64 -15.28
CA PRO A 116 6.69 -3.05 -16.61
C PRO A 116 8.12 -3.24 -17.14
N GLU A 117 8.24 -3.56 -18.43
CA GLU A 117 9.53 -3.80 -19.07
C GLU A 117 10.24 -2.50 -19.49
N GLY A 118 11.58 -2.58 -19.54
CA GLY A 118 12.41 -1.48 -20.03
C GLY A 118 12.22 -0.18 -19.26
N ASP A 119 12.00 0.91 -19.98
CA ASP A 119 11.92 2.26 -19.43
C ASP A 119 10.49 2.69 -19.05
N THR A 120 9.50 1.82 -19.25
CA THR A 120 8.10 2.12 -18.91
C THR A 120 7.85 2.15 -17.41
N GLY A 121 8.68 1.47 -16.62
CA GLY A 121 8.61 1.47 -15.15
C GLY A 121 9.35 2.60 -14.44
N LYS A 122 9.79 3.65 -15.17
CA LYS A 122 10.54 4.78 -14.60
C LYS A 122 9.62 5.79 -13.93
N TYR A 123 9.98 6.16 -12.71
CA TYR A 123 9.26 7.12 -11.88
C TYR A 123 10.23 8.14 -11.30
N LYS A 124 9.76 9.39 -11.30
CA LYS A 124 10.42 10.50 -10.64
C LYS A 124 9.80 10.72 -9.27
N SER A 125 10.63 10.75 -8.25
CA SER A 125 10.20 11.04 -6.89
C SER A 125 10.24 12.55 -6.66
N ILE A 126 9.15 13.11 -6.16
CA ILE A 126 9.15 14.50 -5.70
C ILE A 126 10.06 14.56 -4.46
N PRO A 127 11.05 15.46 -4.41
CA PRO A 127 11.95 15.54 -3.27
C PRO A 127 11.19 15.89 -1.98
N HIS A 128 10.92 14.88 -1.16
CA HIS A 128 10.35 15.06 0.17
C HIS A 128 11.39 14.84 1.26
N HIS A 129 11.31 15.66 2.30
CA HIS A 129 12.14 15.52 3.48
C HIS A 129 11.56 14.45 4.40
N HIS A 130 11.86 13.17 4.15
CA HIS A 130 11.75 12.07 5.13
C HIS A 130 12.79 12.21 6.27
N ARG A 131 13.12 13.45 6.66
CA ARG A 131 14.14 13.73 7.67
C ARG A 131 13.54 13.47 9.06
N GLY A 132 14.06 12.44 9.74
CA GLY A 132 13.72 12.17 11.14
C GLY A 132 12.57 11.18 11.35
N GLU A 133 12.10 10.53 10.29
CA GLU A 133 11.13 9.45 10.42
C GLU A 133 11.82 8.19 10.94
N VAL A 134 11.50 7.82 12.18
CA VAL A 134 12.07 6.66 12.83
C VAL A 134 11.59 5.42 12.09
N GLN A 135 12.48 4.75 11.35
CA GLN A 135 12.27 3.37 10.94
C GLN A 135 12.29 2.54 12.23
N PHE A 136 11.15 2.11 12.73
CA PHE A 136 11.02 1.28 13.92
C PHE A 136 11.42 -0.18 13.61
N LEU A 137 12.61 -0.35 13.03
CA LEU A 137 13.11 -1.57 12.39
C LEU A 137 12.77 -2.84 13.19
N GLY A 138 13.02 -2.84 14.51
CA GLY A 138 12.75 -4.01 15.36
C GLY A 138 11.30 -4.49 15.37
N ARG A 139 10.33 -3.57 15.48
CA ARG A 139 8.90 -3.93 15.49
C ARG A 139 8.45 -4.35 14.10
N GLN A 140 8.85 -3.62 13.05
CA GLN A 140 8.52 -3.97 11.67
C GLN A 140 9.05 -5.35 11.28
N TYR A 141 10.29 -5.69 11.66
CA TYR A 141 10.84 -7.03 11.41
C TYR A 141 10.07 -8.12 12.15
N ALA A 142 9.69 -7.90 13.40
CA ALA A 142 8.87 -8.86 14.15
C ALA A 142 7.49 -9.07 13.48
N LEU A 143 6.88 -7.98 13.02
CA LEU A 143 5.61 -7.97 12.30
C LEU A 143 5.71 -8.73 10.97
N LEU A 144 6.79 -8.52 10.21
CA LEU A 144 7.07 -9.20 8.95
C LEU A 144 7.30 -10.71 9.12
N ARG A 145 8.02 -11.12 10.16
CA ARG A 145 8.25 -12.54 10.45
C ARG A 145 6.95 -13.31 10.71
N LYS A 146 5.97 -12.64 11.32
CA LYS A 146 4.64 -13.21 11.58
C LYS A 146 3.63 -12.92 10.45
N SER A 147 4.05 -12.39 9.31
CA SER A 147 3.17 -11.98 8.19
C SER A 147 2.12 -13.04 7.81
N LYS A 148 2.56 -14.29 7.63
CA LYS A 148 1.68 -15.41 7.25
C LYS A 148 0.58 -15.69 8.26
N GLU A 149 0.92 -15.71 9.54
CA GLU A 149 -0.03 -15.94 10.64
C GLU A 149 -0.98 -14.76 10.79
N ARG A 150 -0.45 -13.55 10.60
CA ARG A 150 -1.17 -12.29 10.73
C ARG A 150 -2.14 -12.02 9.61
N GLN A 151 -1.87 -12.50 8.40
CA GLN A 151 -2.69 -12.21 7.23
C GLN A 151 -4.18 -12.53 7.44
N ALA A 152 -4.49 -13.61 8.16
CA ALA A 152 -5.87 -13.99 8.47
C ALA A 152 -6.53 -13.14 9.57
N LEU A 153 -5.74 -12.47 10.42
CA LEU A 153 -6.21 -11.72 11.59
C LEU A 153 -6.20 -10.21 11.38
N ASP A 154 -5.27 -9.72 10.56
CA ASP A 154 -4.96 -8.32 10.37
C ASP A 154 -5.07 -7.91 8.91
N GLY A 155 -6.08 -7.11 8.59
CA GLY A 155 -6.29 -6.52 7.27
C GLY A 155 -7.70 -5.95 7.06
N LEU A 156 -8.41 -6.37 6.02
CA LEU A 156 -9.75 -5.85 5.73
C LEU A 156 -10.82 -6.29 6.73
N ASN A 157 -10.61 -7.43 7.40
CA ASN A 157 -11.55 -8.01 8.35
C ASN A 157 -11.59 -7.29 9.71
N ASN A 158 -10.48 -6.74 10.18
CA ASN A 158 -10.37 -6.01 11.45
C ASN A 158 -10.26 -4.48 11.26
N LEU A 159 -10.55 -3.98 10.05
CA LEU A 159 -10.47 -2.55 9.75
C LEU A 159 -11.62 -1.78 10.42
N ASN A 160 -11.30 -0.94 11.40
CA ASN A 160 -12.25 -0.05 12.07
C ASN A 160 -11.86 1.42 11.88
N TYR A 161 -12.80 2.24 11.41
CA TYR A 161 -12.56 3.65 11.10
C TYR A 161 -13.87 4.43 10.95
N PHE A 162 -13.79 5.75 11.08
CA PHE A 162 -14.90 6.67 10.86
C PHE A 162 -14.50 7.69 9.78
N PRO A 163 -15.02 7.57 8.54
CA PRO A 163 -14.64 8.45 7.45
C PRO A 163 -15.40 9.76 7.48
N ASN A 164 -14.69 10.86 7.26
CA ASN A 164 -15.26 12.14 6.86
C ASN A 164 -14.95 12.36 5.37
N VAL A 165 -15.99 12.39 4.54
CA VAL A 165 -15.86 12.40 3.08
C VAL A 165 -16.23 13.78 2.55
N THR A 166 -15.33 14.37 1.76
CA THR A 166 -15.58 15.61 1.02
C THR A 166 -15.26 15.42 -0.45
N TYR A 167 -15.97 16.15 -1.31
CA TYR A 167 -15.81 16.08 -2.76
C TYR A 167 -15.22 17.38 -3.29
N ASP A 168 -14.06 17.28 -3.93
CA ASP A 168 -13.43 18.37 -4.67
C ASP A 168 -13.62 18.15 -6.18
N ALA A 169 -13.32 19.15 -7.00
CA ALA A 169 -13.53 19.09 -8.45
C ALA A 169 -12.73 17.99 -9.15
N LEU A 170 -11.58 17.58 -8.59
CA LEU A 170 -10.65 16.63 -9.21
C LEU A 170 -10.46 15.33 -8.42
N TYR A 171 -10.89 15.27 -7.16
CA TYR A 171 -10.71 14.11 -6.31
C TYR A 171 -11.73 14.04 -5.18
N LYS A 172 -11.93 12.84 -4.64
CA LYS A 172 -12.68 12.59 -3.41
C LYS A 172 -11.69 12.53 -2.25
N ASN A 173 -11.89 13.37 -1.23
CA ASN A 173 -11.07 13.36 -0.03
C ASN A 173 -11.75 12.55 1.06
N ILE A 174 -11.04 11.60 1.64
CA ILE A 174 -11.50 10.78 2.76
C ILE A 174 -10.56 11.05 3.93
N THR A 175 -11.04 11.83 4.89
CA THR A 175 -10.30 12.11 6.12
C THR A 175 -10.73 11.14 7.21
N VAL A 176 -9.79 10.35 7.71
CA VAL A 176 -9.98 9.43 8.84
C VAL A 176 -9.00 9.76 9.96
N ASN A 177 -9.48 9.66 11.20
CA ASN A 177 -8.64 9.65 12.39
C ASN A 177 -8.36 8.20 12.79
N LEU A 178 -7.12 7.75 12.59
CA LEU A 178 -6.71 6.38 12.86
C LEU A 178 -5.83 6.37 14.11
N THR A 179 -6.07 5.40 14.99
CA THR A 179 -5.24 5.18 16.19
C THR A 179 -4.82 3.72 16.31
N PRO A 180 -3.67 3.43 16.95
CA PRO A 180 -3.19 2.05 17.12
C PRO A 180 -4.20 1.10 17.76
N GLU A 181 -5.08 1.61 18.62
CA GLU A 181 -6.12 0.82 19.29
C GLU A 181 -7.20 0.30 18.33
N LEU A 182 -7.38 0.96 17.17
CA LEU A 182 -8.31 0.52 16.13
C LEU A 182 -7.76 -0.65 15.32
N ALA A 183 -6.44 -0.80 15.26
CA ALA A 183 -5.77 -1.96 14.71
C ALA A 183 -5.58 -3.00 15.82
N LEU A 184 -6.70 -3.58 16.29
CA LEU A 184 -6.74 -4.63 17.33
C LEU A 184 -5.94 -5.85 16.88
N VAL A 185 -4.65 -5.79 17.13
CA VAL A 185 -3.73 -6.88 16.97
C VAL A 185 -3.17 -7.10 18.37
N THR A 186 -3.91 -7.88 19.17
CA THR A 186 -3.46 -8.31 20.49
C THR A 186 -2.04 -8.82 20.36
N GLU A 187 -1.15 -8.23 21.16
CA GLU A 187 0.29 -8.47 21.13
C GLU A 187 0.61 -9.97 21.02
N TYR A 188 1.50 -10.31 20.09
CA TYR A 188 1.92 -11.69 19.80
C TYR A 188 3.18 -12.09 20.55
#